data_AF-A0A2D0KQJ8-F1
#
_entry.id   AF-A0A2D0KQJ8-F1
#
_cell.length_a   1.000
_cell.length_b   1.000
_cell.length_c   1.000
_cell.angle_alpha   90.00
_cell.angle_beta   90.00
_cell.angle_gamma   90.00
#
_symmetry.space_group_name_H-M   'P 1'
#
loop_
_entity.id
_entity.type
_entity.pdbx_description
1 polymer ?
#
loop_
_entity_poly.entity_id
_entity_poly.type
_entity_poly.pdbx_seq_one_letter_code
_entity_poly.pdbx_strand_id
1 'polypeptide(L)'
;MKNNVIELQKEINKLQSKAANELAGTWVIERQLLTLSIINYFLEKGDSLSALAWSESIFEWIEEDLSSEIASHSNDLDGWLIQRLEHEISRDAALEIIRSEMPNIEAMRNEPMESKETLQFTAEIELTDFVHIGNDKTMAVGKIFNDNYNRFKDGTQIRTSLVKNSETYQSDGYIKTQNSVYKIRHPNK
;
A
#
# COMPACT_ATOMS: atom_id res chain seq x y z
N MET A 1 29.10 8.16 4.07
CA MET A 1 28.33 6.89 3.89
C MET A 1 27.77 6.32 5.19
N LYS A 2 28.56 6.00 6.22
CA LYS A 2 28.01 5.39 7.47
C LYS A 2 26.93 6.24 8.18
N ASN A 3 27.09 7.56 8.23
CA ASN A 3 26.12 8.45 8.88
C ASN A 3 24.77 8.49 8.12
N ASN A 4 24.78 8.49 6.79
CA ASN A 4 23.55 8.49 5.98
C ASN A 4 22.75 7.20 6.14
N VAL A 5 23.43 6.05 6.30
CA VAL A 5 22.75 4.77 6.55
C VAL A 5 22.07 4.74 7.91
N ILE A 6 22.69 5.33 8.94
CA ILE A 6 22.10 5.42 10.28
C ILE A 6 20.87 6.33 10.29
N GLU A 7 20.94 7.50 9.65
CA GLU A 7 19.79 8.42 9.58
C GLU A 7 18.65 7.85 8.74
N LEU A 8 18.95 7.18 7.63
CA LEU A 8 17.94 6.47 6.84
C LEU A 8 17.25 5.37 7.65
N GLN A 9 18.01 4.56 8.42
CA GLN A 9 17.43 3.54 9.27
C GLN A 9 16.49 4.11 10.33
N LYS A 10 16.83 5.28 10.89
CA LYS A 10 15.95 5.98 11.85
C LYS A 10 14.65 6.44 11.19
N GLU A 11 14.71 7.03 10.00
CA GLU A 11 13.51 7.43 9.25
C GLU A 11 12.64 6.23 8.90
N ILE A 12 13.24 5.11 8.46
CA ILE A 12 12.50 3.87 8.16
C ILE A 12 11.78 3.36 9.42
N ASN A 13 12.48 3.27 10.54
CA ASN A 13 11.88 2.81 11.80
C ASN A 13 10.73 3.74 12.23
N LYS A 14 10.91 5.06 12.08
CA LYS A 14 9.87 6.05 12.38
C LYS A 14 8.65 5.87 11.49
N LEU A 15 8.84 5.68 10.18
CA LEU A 15 7.77 5.44 9.23
C LEU A 15 7.02 4.13 9.54
N GLN A 16 7.74 3.05 9.85
CA GLN A 16 7.14 1.77 10.22
C GLN A 16 6.31 1.88 11.49
N SER A 17 6.82 2.57 12.53
CA SER A 17 6.05 2.80 13.75
C SER A 17 4.80 3.64 13.49
N LYS A 18 4.89 4.72 12.69
CA LYS A 18 3.70 5.49 12.30
C LYS A 18 2.69 4.63 11.54
N ALA A 19 3.14 3.87 10.53
CA ALA A 19 2.27 2.98 9.76
C ALA A 19 1.61 1.90 10.62
N ALA A 20 2.34 1.33 11.59
CA ALA A 20 1.78 0.37 12.53
C ALA A 20 0.69 1.00 13.43
N ASN A 21 0.90 2.24 13.89
CA ASN A 21 -0.10 2.96 14.67
C ASN A 21 -1.36 3.25 13.86
N GLU A 22 -1.23 3.74 12.63
CA GLU A 22 -2.38 4.01 11.74
C GLU A 22 -3.15 2.72 11.40
N LEU A 23 -2.43 1.62 11.15
CA LEU A 23 -3.05 0.32 10.92
C LEU A 23 -3.81 -0.18 12.15
N ALA A 24 -3.21 -0.08 13.34
CA ALA A 24 -3.88 -0.43 14.59
C ALA A 24 -5.12 0.45 14.83
N GLY A 25 -5.02 1.75 14.59
CA GLY A 25 -6.12 2.71 14.66
C GLY A 25 -7.27 2.36 13.70
N THR A 26 -6.96 1.90 12.49
CA THR A 26 -7.97 1.46 11.51
C THR A 26 -8.81 0.30 12.06
N TRP A 27 -8.22 -0.66 12.76
CA TRP A 27 -8.97 -1.76 13.40
C TRP A 27 -9.83 -1.28 14.57
N VAL A 28 -9.38 -0.25 15.30
CA VAL A 28 -10.19 0.39 16.35
C VAL A 28 -11.44 1.04 15.74
N ILE A 29 -11.27 1.79 14.64
CA ILE A 29 -12.37 2.42 13.90
C ILE A 29 -13.36 1.37 13.38
N GLU A 30 -12.88 0.30 12.74
CA GLU A 30 -13.75 -0.78 12.22
C GLU A 30 -14.61 -1.39 13.34
N ARG A 31 -13.99 -1.70 14.47
CA ARG A 31 -14.72 -2.19 15.65
C ARG A 31 -15.77 -1.20 16.13
N GLN A 32 -15.46 0.09 16.20
CA GLN A 32 -16.41 1.12 16.60
C GLN A 32 -17.59 1.23 15.62
N LEU A 33 -17.34 1.18 14.31
CA LEU A 33 -18.38 1.18 13.28
C LEU A 33 -19.32 -0.02 13.40
N LEU A 34 -18.77 -1.21 13.66
CA LEU A 34 -19.56 -2.42 13.92
C LEU A 34 -20.39 -2.28 15.20
N THR A 35 -19.82 -1.78 16.28
CA THR A 35 -20.57 -1.54 17.53
C THR A 35 -21.71 -0.53 17.34
N LEU A 36 -21.46 0.57 16.62
CA LEU A 36 -22.52 1.54 16.27
C LEU A 36 -23.64 0.90 15.44
N SER A 37 -23.29 0.00 14.52
CA SER A 37 -24.28 -0.75 13.73
C SER A 37 -25.14 -1.67 14.61
N ILE A 38 -24.54 -2.31 15.62
CA ILE A 38 -25.25 -3.14 16.60
C ILE A 38 -26.18 -2.28 17.48
N ILE A 39 -25.70 -1.13 17.96
CA ILE A 39 -26.51 -0.18 18.74
C ILE A 39 -27.73 0.25 17.92
N ASN A 40 -27.52 0.67 16.67
CA ASN A 40 -28.62 1.07 15.79
C ASN A 40 -29.63 -0.06 15.58
N TYR A 41 -29.16 -1.29 15.38
CA TYR A 41 -30.04 -2.46 15.29
C TYR A 41 -30.94 -2.63 16.52
N PHE A 42 -30.40 -2.52 17.74
CA PHE A 42 -31.21 -2.63 18.96
C PHE A 42 -32.20 -1.46 19.12
N LEU A 43 -31.78 -0.25 18.77
CA LEU A 43 -32.67 0.93 18.77
C LEU A 43 -33.85 0.74 17.80
N GLU A 44 -33.60 0.22 16.59
CA GLU A 44 -34.66 -0.09 15.60
C GLU A 44 -35.65 -1.17 16.10
N LYS A 45 -35.21 -2.04 17.02
CA LYS A 45 -36.06 -3.03 17.69
C LYS A 45 -36.76 -2.51 18.94
N GLY A 46 -36.48 -1.28 19.36
CA GLY A 46 -37.00 -0.70 20.60
C GLY A 46 -36.34 -1.25 21.87
N ASP A 47 -35.20 -1.95 21.75
CA ASP A 47 -34.44 -2.47 22.89
C ASP A 47 -33.37 -1.47 23.34
N SER A 48 -33.80 -0.45 24.09
CA SER A 48 -32.93 0.61 24.58
C SER A 48 -31.91 0.14 25.62
N LEU A 49 -32.22 -0.92 26.39
CA LEU A 49 -31.31 -1.45 27.40
C LEU A 49 -30.10 -2.13 26.75
N SER A 50 -30.32 -2.96 25.72
CA SER A 50 -29.23 -3.56 24.96
C SER A 50 -28.43 -2.50 24.21
N ALA A 51 -29.09 -1.52 23.59
CA ALA A 51 -28.42 -0.40 22.93
C ALA A 51 -27.49 0.36 23.89
N LEU A 52 -27.96 0.65 25.11
CA LEU A 52 -27.16 1.33 26.14
C LEU A 52 -25.94 0.49 26.54
N ALA A 53 -26.13 -0.80 26.83
CA ALA A 53 -25.04 -1.70 27.21
C ALA A 53 -23.93 -1.77 26.14
N TRP A 54 -24.31 -1.84 24.85
CA TRP A 54 -23.33 -1.79 23.76
C TRP A 54 -22.65 -0.42 23.63
N SER A 55 -23.36 0.68 23.89
CA SER A 55 -22.75 2.02 23.86
C SER A 55 -21.71 2.23 24.96
N GLU A 56 -21.97 1.73 26.17
CA GLU A 56 -21.02 1.81 27.30
C GLU A 56 -19.72 1.05 26.98
N SER A 57 -19.84 -0.08 26.28
CA SER A 57 -18.68 -0.88 25.86
C SER A 57 -17.72 -0.14 24.92
N ILE A 58 -18.13 0.93 24.23
CA ILE A 58 -17.24 1.72 23.37
C ILE A 58 -16.20 2.46 24.22
N PHE A 59 -16.61 2.96 25.39
CA PHE A 59 -15.78 3.81 26.24
C PHE A 59 -14.73 3.04 27.05
N GLU A 60 -14.91 1.73 27.23
CA GLU A 60 -13.91 0.86 27.89
C GLU A 60 -12.56 0.81 27.16
N TRP A 61 -12.53 1.21 25.88
CA TRP A 61 -11.36 1.11 25.01
C TRP A 61 -10.71 2.47 24.72
N ILE A 62 -11.26 3.55 25.25
CA ILE A 62 -10.79 4.91 25.01
C ILE A 62 -10.10 5.39 26.29
N GLU A 63 -8.83 5.78 26.19
CA GLU A 63 -8.06 6.31 27.34
C GLU A 63 -8.46 7.76 27.69
N GLU A 64 -9.08 8.49 26.75
CA GLU A 64 -9.49 9.89 26.92
C GLU A 64 -10.86 10.01 27.62
N ASP A 65 -10.97 10.89 28.62
CA ASP A 65 -12.23 11.19 29.31
C ASP A 65 -13.13 12.09 28.45
N LEU A 66 -13.71 11.48 27.42
CA LEU A 66 -14.66 12.14 26.53
C LEU A 66 -15.99 12.47 27.24
N SER A 67 -16.33 11.73 28.31
CA SER A 67 -17.62 11.90 29.00
C SER A 67 -17.71 13.24 29.71
N SER A 68 -16.66 13.61 30.46
CA SER A 68 -16.61 14.92 31.12
C SER A 68 -16.58 16.08 30.11
N GLU A 69 -15.85 15.92 29.00
CA GLU A 69 -15.77 16.93 27.95
C GLU A 69 -17.13 17.14 27.27
N ILE A 70 -17.78 16.06 26.82
CA ILE A 70 -19.13 16.10 26.23
C ILE A 70 -20.13 16.74 27.19
N ALA A 71 -20.11 16.38 28.47
CA ALA A 71 -21.02 16.93 29.47
C ALA A 71 -20.89 18.47 29.58
N SER A 72 -19.65 18.99 29.56
CA SER A 72 -19.38 20.43 29.59
C SER A 72 -19.82 21.19 28.33
N HIS A 73 -20.04 20.49 27.21
CA HIS A 73 -20.50 21.05 25.93
C HIS A 73 -21.94 20.64 25.59
N SER A 74 -22.70 20.09 26.55
CA SER A 74 -24.05 19.54 26.33
C SER A 74 -25.08 20.50 25.74
N ASN A 75 -24.85 21.82 25.83
CA ASN A 75 -25.72 22.83 25.24
C ASN A 75 -25.51 23.02 23.72
N ASP A 76 -24.38 22.58 23.17
CA ASP A 76 -24.03 22.67 21.73
C ASP A 76 -23.00 21.61 21.33
N LEU A 77 -23.46 20.37 21.19
CA LEU A 77 -22.59 19.24 20.79
C LEU A 77 -22.15 19.34 19.33
N ASP A 78 -22.99 19.91 18.46
CA ASP A 78 -22.67 20.07 17.04
C ASP A 78 -21.52 21.08 16.86
N GLY A 79 -21.60 22.23 17.54
CA GLY A 79 -20.53 23.24 17.53
C GLY A 79 -19.22 22.70 18.10
N TRP A 80 -19.28 21.94 19.21
CA TRP A 80 -18.12 21.28 19.79
C TRP A 80 -17.47 20.28 18.81
N LEU A 81 -18.27 19.44 18.15
CA LEU A 81 -17.76 18.46 17.18
C LEU A 81 -17.09 19.16 15.98
N ILE A 82 -17.72 20.19 15.43
CA ILE A 82 -17.17 20.96 14.30
C ILE A 82 -15.81 21.57 14.70
N GLN A 83 -15.73 22.15 15.90
CA GLN A 83 -14.48 22.73 16.41
C GLN A 83 -13.39 21.65 16.58
N ARG A 84 -13.74 20.48 17.12
CA ARG A 84 -12.80 19.35 17.30
C ARG A 84 -12.22 18.88 15.97
N LEU A 85 -13.00 18.95 14.90
CA LEU A 85 -12.63 18.51 13.54
C LEU A 85 -12.06 19.63 12.66
N GLU A 86 -11.94 20.87 13.17
CA GLU A 86 -11.47 22.03 12.37
C GLU A 86 -10.07 21.84 11.77
N HIS A 87 -9.25 21.00 12.40
CA HIS A 87 -7.88 20.69 11.95
C HIS A 87 -7.76 19.34 11.24
N GLU A 88 -8.88 18.75 10.81
CA GLU A 88 -8.84 17.57 9.95
C GLU A 88 -8.04 17.88 8.67
N ILE A 89 -7.08 17.00 8.36
CA ILE A 89 -6.22 17.16 7.19
C ILE A 89 -6.61 16.14 6.12
N SER A 90 -6.52 16.57 4.85
CA SER A 90 -6.71 15.67 3.73
C SER A 90 -5.58 14.64 3.63
N ARG A 91 -5.82 13.54 2.91
CA ARG A 91 -4.79 12.54 2.59
C ARG A 91 -3.54 13.17 1.97
N ASP A 92 -3.71 14.15 1.06
CA ASP A 92 -2.58 14.78 0.38
C ASP A 92 -1.79 15.68 1.33
N ALA A 93 -2.46 16.42 2.22
CA ALA A 93 -1.80 17.21 3.26
C ALA A 93 -1.03 16.32 4.25
N ALA A 94 -1.62 15.20 4.67
CA ALA A 94 -0.94 14.21 5.51
C ALA A 94 0.30 13.63 4.83
N LEU A 95 0.22 13.35 3.53
CA LEU A 95 1.34 12.83 2.75
C LEU A 95 2.50 13.84 2.68
N GLU A 96 2.22 15.13 2.48
CA GLU A 96 3.25 16.17 2.49
C GLU A 96 3.93 16.32 3.86
N ILE A 97 3.16 16.25 4.95
CA ILE A 97 3.73 16.24 6.31
C ILE A 97 4.67 15.05 6.48
N ILE A 98 4.24 13.84 6.11
CA ILE A 98 5.06 12.63 6.22
C ILE A 98 6.36 12.77 5.41
N ARG A 99 6.28 13.27 4.17
CA ARG A 99 7.46 13.50 3.32
C ARG A 99 8.43 14.50 3.96
N SER A 100 7.92 15.61 4.49
CA SER A 100 8.75 16.62 5.16
C SER A 100 9.46 16.10 6.41
N GLU A 101 8.86 15.12 7.09
CA GLU A 101 9.44 14.47 8.27
C GLU A 101 10.49 13.39 7.94
N MET A 102 10.64 13.02 6.65
CA MET A 102 11.44 11.90 6.17
C MET A 102 12.31 12.30 4.96
N PRO A 103 13.20 13.29 5.10
CA PRO A 103 13.96 13.86 3.99
C PRO A 103 14.91 12.88 3.30
N ASN A 104 15.47 11.89 4.00
CA ASN A 104 16.37 10.92 3.38
C ASN A 104 15.60 9.91 2.51
N ILE A 105 14.44 9.44 2.99
CA ILE A 105 13.55 8.59 2.19
C ILE A 105 13.02 9.37 0.97
N GLU A 106 12.67 10.64 1.16
CA GLU A 106 12.22 11.52 0.09
C GLU A 106 13.30 11.74 -0.97
N ALA A 107 14.55 11.95 -0.55
CA ALA A 107 15.69 12.06 -1.45
C ALA A 107 15.84 10.78 -2.28
N MET A 108 15.79 9.59 -1.66
CA MET A 108 15.85 8.31 -2.39
C MET A 108 14.69 8.11 -3.35
N ARG A 109 13.48 8.58 -3.03
CA ARG A 109 12.33 8.50 -3.93
C ARG A 109 12.51 9.37 -5.18
N ASN A 110 13.16 10.52 -5.01
CA ASN A 110 13.42 11.49 -6.08
C ASN A 110 14.75 11.23 -6.79
N GLU A 111 15.60 10.33 -6.27
CA GLU A 111 16.76 9.85 -7.01
C GLU A 111 16.26 9.21 -8.32
N PRO A 112 16.81 9.61 -9.48
CA PRO A 112 16.56 8.87 -10.70
C PRO A 112 16.97 7.43 -10.41
N MET A 113 16.09 6.46 -10.68
CA MET A 113 16.46 5.04 -10.59
C MET A 113 17.67 4.81 -11.52
N GLU A 114 18.88 4.94 -11.02
CA GLU A 114 20.08 4.43 -11.66
C GLU A 114 19.92 2.90 -11.59
N SER A 115 19.65 2.21 -12.69
CA SER A 115 20.38 2.33 -13.93
C SER A 115 19.46 2.06 -15.14
N LYS A 116 19.48 2.98 -16.12
CA LYS A 116 19.67 2.49 -17.49
C LYS A 116 21.10 1.94 -17.55
N GLU A 117 21.33 0.76 -16.97
CA GLU A 117 22.14 -0.21 -17.70
C GLU A 117 21.56 -0.14 -19.11
N THR A 118 22.39 0.06 -20.12
CA THR A 118 21.92 -0.14 -21.48
C THR A 118 21.38 -1.57 -21.51
N LEU A 119 20.05 -1.70 -21.36
CA LEU A 119 19.37 -2.96 -21.18
C LEU A 119 19.66 -3.74 -22.44
N GLN A 120 20.64 -4.64 -22.37
CA GLN A 120 20.95 -5.53 -23.45
C GLN A 120 19.87 -6.59 -23.46
N PHE A 121 18.82 -6.31 -24.24
CA PHE A 121 17.77 -7.28 -24.47
C PHE A 121 18.41 -8.52 -25.08
N THR A 122 18.17 -9.65 -24.44
CA THR A 122 18.62 -10.94 -24.94
C THR A 122 17.72 -11.45 -26.07
N ALA A 123 16.45 -11.00 -26.07
CA ALA A 123 15.44 -11.29 -27.07
C ALA A 123 14.23 -10.36 -26.90
N GLU A 124 13.27 -10.47 -27.81
CA GLU A 124 11.90 -9.97 -27.68
C GLU A 124 10.94 -11.08 -27.24
N ILE A 125 9.89 -10.72 -26.51
CA ILE A 125 8.81 -11.65 -26.13
C ILE A 125 7.45 -11.03 -26.37
N GLU A 126 6.61 -11.75 -27.13
CA GLU A 126 5.17 -11.51 -27.17
C GLU A 126 4.54 -12.26 -26.00
N LEU A 127 4.34 -11.55 -24.89
CA LEU A 127 3.82 -12.11 -23.66
C LEU A 127 2.37 -12.56 -23.83
N THR A 128 2.08 -13.81 -23.47
CA THR A 128 0.74 -14.39 -23.52
C THR A 128 0.14 -14.51 -22.12
N ASP A 129 0.94 -14.96 -21.14
CA ASP A 129 0.46 -15.20 -19.78
C ASP A 129 1.61 -15.29 -18.76
N PHE A 130 1.26 -15.37 -17.48
CA PHE A 130 2.16 -15.66 -16.36
C PHE A 130 1.72 -16.91 -15.60
N VAL A 131 2.64 -17.87 -15.45
CA VAL A 131 2.39 -19.07 -14.64
C VAL A 131 2.96 -18.87 -13.23
N HIS A 132 2.08 -18.97 -12.24
CA HIS A 132 2.40 -18.88 -10.82
C HIS A 132 2.78 -20.26 -10.27
N ILE A 133 3.88 -20.35 -9.53
CA ILE A 133 4.48 -21.63 -9.08
C ILE A 133 4.51 -21.74 -7.55
N GLY A 134 3.81 -20.84 -6.85
CA GLY A 134 3.80 -20.72 -5.39
C GLY A 134 4.91 -19.80 -4.85
N ASN A 135 4.70 -19.27 -3.63
CA ASN A 135 5.59 -18.31 -2.94
C ASN A 135 5.97 -17.10 -3.82
N ASP A 136 4.99 -16.47 -4.46
CA ASP A 136 5.14 -15.27 -5.29
C ASP A 136 6.14 -15.41 -6.46
N LYS A 137 6.43 -16.65 -6.86
CA LYS A 137 7.30 -16.97 -7.99
C LYS A 137 6.49 -17.12 -9.26
N THR A 138 6.89 -16.39 -10.28
CA THR A 138 6.19 -16.31 -11.56
C THR A 138 7.13 -16.59 -12.73
N MET A 139 6.65 -17.29 -13.76
CA MET A 139 7.33 -17.45 -15.05
C MET A 139 6.47 -16.83 -16.15
N ALA A 140 7.10 -16.11 -17.08
CA ALA A 140 6.41 -15.59 -18.25
C ALA A 140 6.24 -16.69 -19.30
N VAL A 141 5.09 -16.70 -19.97
CA VAL A 141 4.78 -17.56 -21.10
C VAL A 141 4.49 -16.68 -22.31
N GLY A 142 5.15 -16.97 -23.43
CA GLY A 142 5.01 -16.15 -24.63
C GLY A 142 5.79 -16.70 -25.82
N LYS A 143 5.72 -15.99 -26.94
CA LYS A 143 6.51 -16.30 -28.14
C LYS A 143 7.77 -15.46 -28.17
N ILE A 144 8.90 -16.09 -28.41
CA ILE A 144 10.22 -15.44 -28.48
C ILE A 144 10.50 -14.94 -29.90
N PHE A 145 11.17 -13.80 -30.03
CA PHE A 145 11.63 -13.22 -31.28
C PHE A 145 13.02 -12.59 -31.11
N ASN A 146 13.77 -12.42 -32.19
CA ASN A 146 15.05 -11.69 -32.20
C ASN A 146 16.01 -12.18 -31.09
N ASP A 147 16.12 -13.50 -30.90
CA ASP A 147 16.98 -14.06 -29.85
C ASP A 147 18.46 -13.94 -30.22
N ASN A 148 19.16 -13.04 -29.54
CA ASN A 148 20.56 -12.72 -29.81
C ASN A 148 21.51 -13.90 -29.61
N TYR A 149 21.09 -14.92 -28.86
CA TYR A 149 21.87 -16.14 -28.62
C TYR A 149 21.46 -17.31 -29.52
N ASN A 150 20.51 -17.12 -30.45
CA ASN A 150 20.00 -18.15 -31.35
C ASN A 150 19.58 -19.46 -30.64
N ARG A 151 19.06 -19.36 -29.41
CA ARG A 151 18.58 -20.51 -28.63
C ARG A 151 17.25 -21.00 -29.15
N PHE A 152 16.45 -20.07 -29.69
CA PHE A 152 15.11 -20.34 -30.20
C PHE A 152 14.90 -19.68 -31.57
N LYS A 153 14.03 -20.29 -32.39
CA LYS A 153 13.55 -19.67 -33.63
C LYS A 153 12.45 -18.67 -33.32
N ASP A 154 12.33 -17.64 -34.15
CA ASP A 154 11.24 -16.66 -34.04
C ASP A 154 9.86 -17.33 -34.04
N GLY A 155 9.00 -16.87 -33.14
CA GLY A 155 7.65 -17.40 -32.94
C GLY A 155 7.58 -18.66 -32.05
N THR A 156 8.71 -19.18 -31.56
CA THR A 156 8.72 -20.34 -30.66
C THR A 156 8.04 -20.00 -29.34
N GLN A 157 7.05 -20.80 -28.93
CA GLN A 157 6.43 -20.69 -27.62
C GLN A 157 7.43 -21.14 -26.55
N ILE A 158 7.66 -20.29 -25.55
CA ILE A 158 8.53 -20.59 -24.42
C ILE A 158 7.85 -20.32 -23.08
N ARG A 159 8.40 -20.92 -22.04
CA ARG A 159 8.20 -20.53 -20.64
C ARG A 159 9.55 -20.09 -20.09
N THR A 160 9.64 -18.86 -19.62
CA THR A 160 10.91 -18.26 -19.17
C THR A 160 11.36 -18.84 -17.83
N SER A 161 12.62 -18.60 -17.44
CA SER A 161 13.02 -18.72 -16.02
C SER A 161 12.25 -17.73 -15.12
N LEU A 162 12.41 -17.84 -13.80
CA LEU A 162 11.72 -17.00 -12.82
C LEU A 162 11.90 -15.51 -13.13
N VAL A 163 10.77 -14.81 -13.16
CA VAL A 163 10.67 -13.37 -13.41
C VAL A 163 10.99 -12.62 -12.12
N LYS A 164 11.84 -11.61 -12.22
CA LYS A 164 12.29 -10.79 -11.10
C LYS A 164 11.47 -9.52 -10.92
N ASN A 165 10.84 -9.04 -11.99
CA ASN A 165 10.06 -7.80 -12.00
C ASN A 165 8.59 -8.05 -12.38
N SER A 166 7.99 -9.15 -11.92
CA SER A 166 6.63 -9.56 -12.31
C SER A 166 5.56 -8.54 -11.89
N GLU A 167 5.83 -7.72 -10.88
CA GLU A 167 4.91 -6.68 -10.40
C GLU A 167 5.08 -5.35 -11.15
N THR A 168 6.26 -5.09 -11.71
CA THR A 168 6.61 -3.79 -12.32
C THR A 168 6.87 -3.87 -13.83
N TYR A 169 6.83 -5.05 -14.44
CA TYR A 169 7.21 -5.25 -15.85
C TYR A 169 6.47 -4.33 -16.84
N GLN A 170 5.24 -3.93 -16.53
CA GLN A 170 4.45 -3.01 -17.36
C GLN A 170 5.02 -1.59 -17.34
N SER A 171 5.32 -1.06 -16.15
CA SER A 171 5.97 0.25 -16.02
C SER A 171 7.42 0.23 -16.50
N ASP A 172 8.10 -0.90 -16.30
CA ASP A 172 9.49 -1.10 -16.72
C ASP A 172 9.62 -1.23 -18.24
N GLY A 173 8.60 -1.76 -18.92
CA GLY A 173 8.59 -2.02 -20.36
C GLY A 173 9.37 -3.25 -20.80
N TYR A 174 9.82 -4.10 -19.86
CA TYR A 174 10.60 -5.31 -20.12
C TYR A 174 10.35 -6.39 -19.07
N ILE A 175 10.69 -7.65 -19.40
CA ILE A 175 10.69 -8.77 -18.46
C ILE A 175 12.13 -9.14 -18.14
N LYS A 176 12.53 -9.03 -16.87
CA LYS A 176 13.82 -9.49 -16.37
C LYS A 176 13.64 -10.80 -15.64
N THR A 177 14.45 -11.78 -16.03
CA THR A 177 14.45 -13.10 -15.42
C THR A 177 15.79 -13.39 -14.76
N GLN A 178 15.98 -14.59 -14.23
CA GLN A 178 17.28 -15.02 -13.71
C GLN A 178 18.37 -14.96 -14.78
N ASN A 179 18.06 -15.36 -16.02
CA ASN A 179 19.06 -15.63 -17.04
C ASN A 179 18.96 -14.71 -18.28
N SER A 180 17.93 -13.87 -18.37
CA SER A 180 17.62 -13.15 -19.61
C SER A 180 16.77 -11.91 -19.34
N VAL A 181 16.93 -10.92 -20.21
CA VAL A 181 16.11 -9.70 -20.25
C VAL A 181 15.39 -9.68 -21.59
N TYR A 182 14.07 -9.57 -21.56
CA TYR A 182 13.21 -9.61 -22.74
C TYR A 182 12.54 -8.26 -22.94
N LYS A 183 12.63 -7.71 -24.15
CA LYS A 183 11.82 -6.56 -24.55
C LYS A 183 10.39 -7.04 -24.83
N ILE A 184 9.39 -6.35 -24.28
CA ILE A 184 7.99 -6.71 -24.54
C ILE A 184 7.63 -6.28 -25.97
N ARG A 185 7.23 -7.25 -26.78
CA ARG A 185 6.74 -7.06 -28.14
C ARG A 185 5.23 -7.05 -28.13
N HIS A 186 4.65 -6.05 -28.77
CA HIS A 186 3.21 -6.01 -29.04
C HIS A 186 3.01 -6.46 -30.49
N PRO A 187 2.07 -7.37 -30.77
CA PRO A 187 1.76 -7.72 -32.16
C PRO A 187 1.30 -6.47 -32.89
N ASN A 188 1.82 -6.24 -34.09
CA ASN A 188 1.34 -5.17 -34.95
C ASN A 188 -0.14 -5.46 -35.24
N LYS A 189 -1.02 -4.52 -34.86
CA LYS A 189 -2.45 -4.57 -35.18
C LYS A 189 -2.68 -4.50 -36.69
#